data_AF-A0A6I1MQE6-F1
#
_entry.id   AF-A0A6I1MQE6-F1
#
_cell.length_a   1.000
_cell.length_b   1.000
_cell.length_c   1.000
_cell.angle_alpha   90.00
_cell.angle_beta   90.00
_cell.angle_gamma   90.00
#
_symmetry.space_group_name_H-M   'P 1'
#
loop_
_entity.id
_entity.type
_entity.pdbx_description
1 polymer ?
#
loop_
_entity_poly.entity_id
_entity_poly.type
_entity_poly.pdbx_seq_one_letter_code
_entity_poly.pdbx_strand_id
1 'polypeptide(L)'
;MKFHNEEERVDKELHHVYFDGYLILQALALITLTLKMYLININILSISPELLILVGGNSYIFIRTLFLRVNLIDFFKGRDEFNLTYRNKIFYEAFYIEFIGLLVMMAILALMINRGILRNEAFLLSFFNIEIFIPCAYVTYKSMKKGLLISRVSKNKQKVRKILGSVIGAVLFILLNNWNRIISGEVLTNRDIIFILKDIILWVIFVIIPLNLISKKSEKNADKLAN
;
A
#
# COMPACT_ATOMS: atom_id res chain seq x y z
N MET A 1 31.98 12.36 -8.28
CA MET A 1 31.06 11.20 -8.48
C MET A 1 30.76 10.51 -7.15
N LYS A 2 29.93 11.10 -6.27
CA LYS A 2 29.52 10.49 -4.98
C LYS A 2 28.01 10.18 -4.88
N PHE A 3 27.22 10.60 -5.88
CA PHE A 3 25.75 10.52 -5.83
C PHE A 3 25.19 9.10 -6.10
N HIS A 4 25.93 8.20 -6.74
CA HIS A 4 25.39 6.87 -7.09
C HIS A 4 25.26 5.94 -5.87
N ASN A 5 26.19 6.00 -4.91
CA ASN A 5 26.18 5.12 -3.74
C ASN A 5 25.08 5.47 -2.72
N GLU A 6 24.65 6.73 -2.63
CA GLU A 6 23.66 7.14 -1.64
C GLU A 6 22.23 6.77 -2.05
N GLU A 7 21.89 6.90 -3.34
CA GLU A 7 20.59 6.47 -3.86
C GLU A 7 20.43 4.95 -3.76
N GLU A 8 21.48 4.18 -4.12
CA GLU A 8 21.46 2.72 -4.02
C GLU A 8 21.30 2.26 -2.56
N ARG A 9 21.95 2.96 -1.61
CA ARG A 9 21.77 2.70 -0.17
C ARG A 9 20.34 2.97 0.28
N VAL A 10 19.73 4.09 -0.13
CA VAL A 10 18.34 4.43 0.23
C VAL A 10 17.39 3.37 -0.31
N ASP A 11 17.56 2.94 -1.57
CA ASP A 11 16.73 1.90 -2.17
C ASP A 11 16.87 0.56 -1.44
N LYS A 12 18.10 0.13 -1.10
CA LYS A 12 18.35 -1.08 -0.31
C LYS A 12 17.67 -1.02 1.06
N GLU A 13 17.79 0.09 1.76
CA GLU A 13 17.15 0.28 3.07
C GLU A 13 15.61 0.31 2.96
N LEU A 14 15.08 0.92 1.90
CA LEU A 14 13.64 0.97 1.64
C LEU A 14 13.10 -0.43 1.34
N HIS A 15 13.77 -1.20 0.47
CA HIS A 15 13.40 -2.58 0.19
C HIS A 15 13.36 -3.44 1.46
N HIS A 16 14.30 -3.25 2.38
CA HIS A 16 14.28 -3.94 3.67
C HIS A 16 13.05 -3.55 4.52
N VAL A 17 12.70 -2.26 4.58
CA VAL A 17 11.53 -1.81 5.35
C VAL A 17 10.24 -2.40 4.79
N TYR A 18 10.12 -2.49 3.47
CA TYR A 18 8.97 -3.08 2.80
C TYR A 18 8.94 -4.60 2.90
N PHE A 19 10.09 -5.27 2.90
CA PHE A 19 10.18 -6.69 3.24
C PHE A 19 9.60 -6.97 4.63
N ASP A 20 10.00 -6.21 5.64
CA ASP A 20 9.42 -6.33 6.98
C ASP A 20 7.91 -6.07 6.97
N GLY A 21 7.46 -5.05 6.21
CA GLY A 21 6.04 -4.72 6.03
C GLY A 21 5.24 -5.86 5.37
N TYR A 22 5.84 -6.54 4.40
CA TYR A 22 5.26 -7.73 3.76
C TYR A 22 5.07 -8.87 4.75
N LEU A 23 6.08 -9.16 5.58
CA LEU A 23 5.95 -10.21 6.60
C LEU A 23 4.83 -9.89 7.62
N ILE A 24 4.70 -8.62 8.00
CA ILE A 24 3.59 -8.17 8.86
C ILE A 24 2.24 -8.39 8.16
N LEU A 25 2.13 -8.03 6.88
CA LEU A 25 0.91 -8.22 6.09
C LEU A 25 0.51 -9.70 5.99
N GLN A 26 1.47 -10.59 5.72
CA GLN A 26 1.26 -12.05 5.70
C GLN A 26 0.82 -12.59 7.06
N ALA A 27 1.46 -12.15 8.14
CA ALA A 27 1.10 -12.57 9.50
C ALA A 27 -0.32 -12.11 9.87
N LEU A 28 -0.69 -10.87 9.51
CA LEU A 28 -2.05 -10.37 9.72
C LEU A 28 -3.06 -11.18 8.93
N ALA A 29 -2.81 -11.45 7.65
CA ALA A 29 -3.69 -12.27 6.81
C ALA A 29 -3.93 -13.68 7.38
N LEU A 30 -2.91 -14.30 7.97
CA LEU A 30 -3.09 -15.59 8.66
C LEU A 30 -3.98 -15.46 9.90
N ILE A 31 -3.77 -14.41 10.70
CA ILE A 31 -4.57 -14.14 11.91
C ILE A 31 -6.02 -13.86 11.54
N THR A 32 -6.26 -12.96 10.58
CA THR A 32 -7.61 -12.57 10.12
C THR A 32 -8.33 -13.73 9.45
N LEU A 33 -7.66 -14.52 8.61
CA LEU A 33 -8.23 -15.73 8.01
C LEU A 33 -8.70 -16.71 9.08
N THR A 34 -7.83 -16.95 10.07
CA THR A 34 -8.15 -17.84 11.19
C THR A 34 -9.38 -17.32 11.96
N LEU A 35 -9.40 -16.04 12.31
CA LEU A 35 -10.53 -15.42 12.99
C LEU A 35 -11.82 -15.48 12.17
N LYS A 36 -11.76 -15.20 10.86
CA LYS A 36 -12.91 -15.27 9.96
C LYS A 36 -13.46 -16.68 9.84
N MET A 37 -12.59 -17.70 9.77
CA MET A 37 -13.01 -19.10 9.77
C MET A 37 -13.75 -19.52 11.05
N TYR A 38 -13.40 -18.95 12.21
CA TYR A 38 -14.09 -19.22 13.47
C TYR A 38 -15.38 -18.42 13.66
N LEU A 39 -15.43 -17.18 13.17
CA LEU A 39 -16.51 -16.23 13.46
C LEU A 39 -17.59 -16.14 12.38
N ILE A 40 -17.34 -16.63 11.17
CA ILE A 40 -18.18 -16.38 10.00
C ILE A 40 -18.51 -17.70 9.30
N ASN A 41 -19.75 -17.82 8.84
CA ASN A 41 -20.11 -18.88 7.90
C ASN A 41 -19.36 -18.64 6.58
N ILE A 42 -18.48 -19.57 6.21
CA ILE A 42 -17.41 -19.33 5.23
C ILE A 42 -18.01 -19.10 3.84
N ASN A 43 -17.99 -17.84 3.39
CA ASN A 43 -18.18 -17.46 2.00
C ASN A 43 -16.80 -17.20 1.39
N ILE A 44 -16.52 -17.74 0.20
CA ILE A 44 -15.22 -17.54 -0.44
C ILE A 44 -14.90 -16.05 -0.66
N LEU A 45 -15.93 -15.23 -0.85
CA LEU A 45 -15.78 -13.77 -0.99
C LEU A 45 -15.29 -13.11 0.30
N SER A 46 -15.65 -13.65 1.47
CA SER A 46 -15.27 -13.07 2.76
C SER A 46 -13.82 -13.36 3.14
N ILE A 47 -13.21 -14.40 2.57
CA ILE A 47 -11.80 -14.79 2.75
C ILE A 47 -10.91 -14.51 1.52
N SER A 48 -11.50 -14.06 0.40
CA SER A 48 -10.76 -13.62 -0.80
C SER A 48 -9.61 -12.62 -0.57
N PRO A 49 -9.65 -11.70 0.42
CA PRO A 49 -8.55 -10.76 0.71
C PRO A 49 -7.33 -11.47 1.28
N GLU A 50 -7.56 -12.34 2.25
CA GLU A 50 -6.51 -13.16 2.85
C GLU A 50 -5.94 -14.13 1.83
N LEU A 51 -6.77 -14.69 0.95
CA LEU A 51 -6.28 -15.51 -0.18
C LEU A 51 -5.42 -14.67 -1.14
N LEU A 52 -5.80 -13.43 -1.43
CA LEU A 52 -4.99 -12.53 -2.27
C LEU A 52 -3.62 -12.24 -1.64
N ILE A 53 -3.57 -12.02 -0.33
CA ILE A 53 -2.30 -11.81 0.40
C ILE A 53 -1.48 -13.11 0.41
N LEU A 54 -2.06 -14.20 0.92
CA LEU A 54 -1.31 -15.43 1.16
C LEU A 54 -0.94 -16.17 -0.12
N VAL A 55 -1.79 -16.14 -1.15
CA VAL A 55 -1.53 -16.84 -2.42
C VAL A 55 -0.98 -15.87 -3.46
N GLY A 56 -1.53 -14.66 -3.57
CA GLY A 56 -1.17 -13.72 -4.63
C GLY A 56 0.30 -13.28 -4.60
N GLY A 57 0.76 -12.67 -3.50
CA GLY A 57 2.16 -12.21 -3.46
C GLY A 57 3.16 -13.35 -3.36
N ASN A 58 2.84 -14.45 -2.67
CA ASN A 58 3.72 -15.62 -2.66
C ASN A 58 3.84 -16.26 -4.05
N SER A 59 2.74 -16.30 -4.83
CA SER A 59 2.79 -16.74 -6.23
C SER A 59 3.65 -15.81 -7.09
N TYR A 60 3.53 -14.49 -6.89
CA TYR A 60 4.39 -13.53 -7.57
C TYR A 60 5.88 -13.76 -7.25
N ILE A 61 6.23 -13.90 -5.97
CA ILE A 61 7.61 -14.19 -5.53
C ILE A 61 8.11 -15.49 -6.18
N PHE A 62 7.30 -16.53 -6.16
CA PHE A 62 7.65 -17.83 -6.73
C PHE A 62 7.87 -17.76 -8.24
N ILE A 63 6.92 -17.19 -9.00
CA ILE A 63 7.00 -17.03 -10.45
C ILE A 63 8.22 -16.19 -10.83
N ARG A 64 8.45 -15.08 -10.12
CA ARG A 64 9.58 -14.21 -10.38
C ARG A 64 10.89 -14.95 -10.17
N THR A 65 11.03 -15.65 -9.04
CA THR A 65 12.23 -16.44 -8.72
C THR A 65 12.51 -17.52 -9.75
N LEU A 66 11.46 -18.22 -10.23
CA LEU A 66 11.58 -19.20 -11.31
C LEU A 66 12.03 -18.59 -12.64
N PHE A 67 11.43 -17.46 -13.04
CA PHE A 67 11.76 -16.78 -14.28
C PHE A 67 13.24 -16.37 -14.34
N LEU A 68 13.79 -16.01 -13.19
CA LEU A 68 15.18 -15.59 -13.03
C LEU A 68 16.15 -16.76 -12.82
N ARG A 69 15.62 -18.00 -12.76
CA ARG A 69 16.38 -19.23 -12.57
C ARG A 69 17.25 -19.22 -11.30
N VAL A 70 16.79 -18.53 -10.26
CA VAL A 70 17.49 -18.49 -8.96
C VAL A 70 17.07 -19.71 -8.15
N ASN A 71 18.02 -20.34 -7.45
CA ASN A 71 17.69 -21.41 -6.52
C ASN A 71 16.85 -20.86 -5.36
N LEU A 72 15.62 -21.37 -5.20
CA LEU A 72 14.68 -20.93 -4.17
C LEU A 72 15.27 -21.01 -2.75
N ILE A 73 16.02 -22.07 -2.45
CA ILE A 73 16.60 -22.27 -1.10
C ILE A 73 17.62 -21.17 -0.81
N ASP A 74 18.47 -20.84 -1.77
CA ASP A 74 19.50 -19.81 -1.58
C ASP A 74 18.89 -18.40 -1.61
N PHE A 75 17.85 -18.19 -2.42
CA PHE A 75 17.05 -16.97 -2.44
C PHE A 75 16.45 -16.66 -1.06
N PHE A 76 15.79 -17.64 -0.42
CA PHE A 76 15.19 -17.42 0.89
C PHE A 76 16.24 -17.30 2.00
N LYS A 77 17.32 -18.09 1.95
CA LYS A 77 18.41 -18.04 2.94
C LYS A 77 19.18 -16.71 2.91
N GLY A 78 19.31 -16.06 1.75
CA GLY A 78 19.99 -14.77 1.61
C GLY A 78 21.45 -14.82 2.07
N ARG A 79 22.22 -15.83 1.63
CA ARG A 79 23.58 -16.10 2.14
C ARG A 79 24.60 -15.02 1.75
N ASP A 80 24.32 -14.26 0.71
CA ASP A 80 25.17 -13.21 0.13
C ASP A 80 24.39 -11.90 -0.04
N GLU A 81 25.11 -10.78 0.03
CA GLU A 81 24.53 -9.42 -0.01
C GLU A 81 23.76 -9.14 -1.31
N PHE A 82 24.20 -9.75 -2.41
CA PHE A 82 23.51 -9.67 -3.70
C PHE A 82 22.13 -10.34 -3.63
N ASN A 83 22.06 -11.62 -3.23
CA ASN A 83 20.77 -12.30 -3.09
C ASN A 83 19.88 -11.64 -2.04
N LEU A 84 20.43 -11.08 -0.97
CA LEU A 84 19.67 -10.38 0.07
C LEU A 84 19.03 -9.09 -0.47
N THR A 85 19.79 -8.29 -1.21
CA THR A 85 19.28 -7.10 -1.91
C THR A 85 18.19 -7.48 -2.91
N TYR A 86 18.44 -8.55 -3.67
CA TYR A 86 17.55 -9.04 -4.70
C TYR A 86 16.24 -9.57 -4.14
N ARG A 87 16.32 -10.37 -3.08
CA ARG A 87 15.17 -10.87 -2.30
C ARG A 87 14.33 -9.71 -1.81
N ASN A 88 14.94 -8.75 -1.11
CA ASN A 88 14.19 -7.62 -0.56
C ASN A 88 13.51 -6.80 -1.66
N LYS A 89 14.12 -6.66 -2.85
CA LYS A 89 13.49 -6.01 -4.00
C LYS A 89 12.25 -6.76 -4.49
N ILE A 90 12.32 -8.08 -4.65
CA ILE A 90 11.15 -8.89 -5.07
C ILE A 90 10.02 -8.80 -4.04
N PHE A 91 10.35 -8.85 -2.75
CA PHE A 91 9.35 -8.69 -1.69
C PHE A 91 8.76 -7.29 -1.63
N TYR A 92 9.56 -6.24 -1.92
CA TYR A 92 9.06 -4.88 -2.11
C TYR A 92 8.03 -4.81 -3.26
N GLU A 93 8.35 -5.41 -4.41
CA GLU A 93 7.44 -5.46 -5.56
C GLU A 93 6.16 -6.24 -5.20
N ALA A 94 6.29 -7.37 -4.50
CA ALA A 94 5.17 -8.18 -4.02
C ALA A 94 4.24 -7.40 -3.07
N PHE A 95 4.82 -6.71 -2.08
CA PHE A 95 4.07 -5.86 -1.16
C PHE A 95 3.27 -4.79 -1.89
N TYR A 96 3.86 -4.16 -2.91
CA TYR A 96 3.19 -3.12 -3.67
C TYR A 96 2.02 -3.67 -4.50
N ILE A 97 2.22 -4.84 -5.12
CA ILE A 97 1.17 -5.54 -5.87
C ILE A 97 0.01 -5.94 -4.94
N GLU A 98 0.32 -6.53 -3.78
CA GLU A 98 -0.69 -6.90 -2.78
C GLU A 98 -1.44 -5.67 -2.27
N PHE A 99 -0.73 -4.59 -1.95
CA PHE A 99 -1.35 -3.34 -1.50
C PHE A 99 -2.34 -2.79 -2.54
N ILE A 100 -1.95 -2.73 -3.81
CA ILE A 100 -2.87 -2.31 -4.89
C ILE A 100 -4.05 -3.28 -5.00
N GLY A 101 -3.78 -4.58 -4.99
CA GLY A 101 -4.81 -5.61 -5.06
C GLY A 101 -5.83 -5.49 -3.92
N LEU A 102 -5.37 -5.22 -2.71
CA LEU A 102 -6.21 -4.99 -1.53
C LEU A 102 -7.04 -3.72 -1.65
N LEU A 103 -6.49 -2.62 -2.16
CA LEU A 103 -7.26 -1.40 -2.41
C LEU A 103 -8.38 -1.64 -3.44
N VAL A 104 -8.08 -2.36 -4.52
CA VAL A 104 -9.08 -2.74 -5.53
C VAL A 104 -10.14 -3.66 -4.90
N MET A 105 -9.74 -4.65 -4.11
CA MET A 105 -10.67 -5.56 -3.45
C MET A 105 -11.56 -4.86 -2.43
N MET A 106 -11.00 -3.91 -1.65
CA MET A 106 -11.75 -3.08 -0.72
C MET A 106 -12.82 -2.26 -1.46
N ALA A 107 -12.49 -1.69 -2.61
CA ALA A 107 -13.45 -0.98 -3.45
C ALA A 107 -14.56 -1.90 -3.96
N ILE A 108 -14.23 -3.10 -4.43
CA ILE A 108 -15.20 -4.11 -4.89
C ILE A 108 -16.15 -4.50 -3.75
N LEU A 109 -15.62 -4.81 -2.56
CA LEU A 109 -16.43 -5.20 -1.42
C LEU A 109 -17.33 -4.07 -0.92
N ALA A 110 -16.83 -2.83 -0.89
CA ALA A 110 -17.64 -1.67 -0.56
C ALA A 110 -18.82 -1.52 -1.54
N LEU A 111 -18.61 -1.74 -2.84
CA LEU A 111 -19.68 -1.74 -3.84
C LEU A 111 -20.68 -2.87 -3.61
N MET A 112 -20.21 -4.08 -3.30
CA MET A 112 -21.09 -5.24 -3.04
C MET A 112 -21.92 -5.07 -1.77
N ILE A 113 -21.34 -4.50 -0.70
CA ILE A 113 -22.06 -4.15 0.53
C ILE A 113 -23.14 -3.12 0.23
N ASN A 114 -22.80 -2.05 -0.52
CA ASN A 114 -23.75 -0.99 -0.86
C ASN A 114 -24.92 -1.50 -1.73
N ARG A 115 -24.66 -2.46 -2.62
CA ARG A 115 -25.71 -3.14 -3.42
C ARG A 115 -26.52 -4.16 -2.62
N GLY A 116 -26.23 -4.35 -1.32
CA GLY A 116 -26.94 -5.28 -0.46
C GLY A 116 -26.59 -6.75 -0.67
N ILE A 117 -25.58 -7.07 -1.50
CA ILE A 117 -25.12 -8.43 -1.76
C ILE A 117 -24.49 -9.03 -0.49
N LEU A 118 -23.78 -8.20 0.27
CA LEU A 118 -23.06 -8.57 1.50
C LEU A 118 -23.58 -7.75 2.70
N ARG A 119 -24.90 -7.54 2.78
CA ARG A 119 -25.53 -6.58 3.70
C ARG A 119 -25.24 -6.82 5.18
N ASN A 120 -24.99 -8.09 5.57
CA ASN A 120 -24.67 -8.50 6.94
C ASN A 120 -23.16 -8.66 7.19
N GLU A 121 -22.32 -8.35 6.21
CA GLU A 121 -20.87 -8.58 6.26
C GLU A 121 -20.08 -7.26 6.32
N ALA A 122 -20.71 -6.16 6.73
CA ALA A 122 -20.05 -4.85 6.85
C ALA A 122 -18.82 -4.88 7.79
N PHE A 123 -18.80 -5.79 8.76
CA PHE A 123 -17.67 -5.99 9.66
C PHE A 123 -16.42 -6.55 8.96
N LEU A 124 -16.55 -7.12 7.74
CA LEU A 124 -15.39 -7.53 6.92
C LEU A 124 -14.49 -6.35 6.56
N LEU A 125 -15.05 -5.15 6.39
CA LEU A 125 -14.27 -3.94 6.12
C LEU A 125 -13.31 -3.63 7.28
N SER A 126 -13.66 -4.01 8.52
CA SER A 126 -12.79 -3.81 9.68
C SER A 126 -11.53 -4.68 9.61
N PHE A 127 -11.64 -5.93 9.16
CA PHE A 127 -10.49 -6.81 8.97
C PHE A 127 -9.54 -6.27 7.89
N PHE A 128 -10.10 -5.83 6.76
CA PHE A 128 -9.34 -5.15 5.70
C PHE A 128 -8.59 -3.92 6.18
N ASN A 129 -9.28 -3.08 6.95
CA ASN A 129 -8.67 -1.85 7.45
C ASN A 129 -7.46 -2.17 8.33
N ILE A 130 -7.50 -3.25 9.11
CA ILE A 130 -6.38 -3.71 9.93
C ILE A 130 -5.22 -4.19 9.05
N GLU A 131 -5.50 -5.04 8.07
CA GLU A 131 -4.51 -5.58 7.13
C GLU A 131 -3.83 -4.51 6.29
N ILE A 132 -4.53 -3.43 5.94
CA ILE A 132 -3.96 -2.30 5.19
C ILE A 132 -3.24 -1.34 6.14
N PHE A 133 -3.88 -0.93 7.22
CA PHE A 133 -3.41 0.19 8.03
C PHE A 133 -2.17 -0.15 8.84
N ILE A 134 -2.09 -1.33 9.45
CA ILE A 134 -0.94 -1.71 10.28
C ILE A 134 0.38 -1.77 9.48
N PRO A 135 0.48 -2.52 8.36
CA PRO A 135 1.73 -2.58 7.61
C PRO A 135 2.07 -1.23 6.96
N CYS A 136 1.07 -0.47 6.49
CA CYS A 136 1.33 0.88 5.98
C CYS A 136 1.83 1.83 7.05
N ALA A 137 1.26 1.81 8.26
CA ALA A 137 1.72 2.59 9.39
C ALA A 137 3.15 2.21 9.79
N TYR A 138 3.44 0.90 9.84
CA TYR A 138 4.79 0.40 10.11
C TYR A 138 5.81 0.88 9.07
N VAL A 139 5.54 0.65 7.79
CA VAL A 139 6.41 1.05 6.67
C VAL A 139 6.63 2.56 6.67
N THR A 140 5.56 3.34 6.85
CA THR A 140 5.64 4.81 6.92
C THR A 140 6.50 5.25 8.10
N TYR A 141 6.23 4.74 9.31
CA TYR A 141 6.98 5.10 10.51
C TYR A 141 8.48 4.76 10.38
N LYS A 142 8.81 3.54 9.92
CA LYS A 142 10.20 3.11 9.72
C LYS A 142 10.90 3.94 8.65
N SER A 143 10.22 4.20 7.53
CA SER A 143 10.75 5.04 6.46
C SER A 143 11.01 6.47 6.92
N MET A 144 10.10 7.05 7.71
CA MET A 144 10.30 8.38 8.34
C MET A 144 11.48 8.40 9.30
N LYS A 145 11.57 7.39 10.17
CA LYS A 145 12.62 7.29 11.19
C LYS A 145 14.00 7.22 10.54
N LYS A 146 14.10 6.51 9.42
CA LYS A 146 15.34 6.34 8.63
C LYS A 146 15.57 7.43 7.58
N GLY A 147 14.65 8.38 7.40
CA GLY A 147 14.79 9.44 6.40
C GLY A 147 14.56 9.02 4.94
N LEU A 148 13.97 7.84 4.71
CA LEU A 148 13.88 7.19 3.38
C LEU A 148 12.74 7.70 2.50
N LEU A 149 11.81 8.51 3.05
CA LEU A 149 10.65 9.02 2.29
C LEU A 149 10.99 10.17 1.33
N ILE A 150 12.22 10.69 1.38
CA ILE A 150 12.71 11.69 0.44
C ILE A 150 13.61 10.99 -0.55
N SER A 151 13.05 10.73 -1.72
CA SER A 151 13.86 10.54 -2.91
C SER A 151 14.75 11.78 -3.06
N ARG A 152 16.08 11.62 -2.97
CA ARG A 152 17.08 12.67 -3.24
C ARG A 152 17.13 13.08 -4.73
N VAL A 153 16.13 12.68 -5.51
CA VAL A 153 15.89 13.18 -6.87
C VAL A 153 15.72 14.70 -6.80
N SER A 154 16.36 15.42 -7.74
CA SER A 154 16.42 16.88 -7.76
C SER A 154 15.07 17.52 -7.38
N LYS A 155 15.11 18.52 -6.48
CA LYS A 155 13.94 19.15 -5.85
C LYS A 155 12.76 19.45 -6.81
N ASN A 156 13.05 19.71 -8.08
CA ASN A 156 12.03 19.92 -9.12
C ASN A 156 11.25 18.66 -9.54
N LYS A 157 11.91 17.52 -9.76
CA LYS A 157 11.24 16.27 -10.17
C LYS A 157 10.36 15.70 -9.06
N GLN A 158 10.76 15.90 -7.80
CA GLN A 158 9.98 15.45 -6.63
C GLN A 158 8.71 16.28 -6.43
N LYS A 159 8.77 17.60 -6.66
CA LYS A 159 7.60 18.49 -6.56
C LYS A 159 6.52 18.12 -7.59
N VAL A 160 6.93 17.86 -8.83
CA VAL A 160 6.01 17.46 -9.91
C VAL A 160 5.38 16.07 -9.64
N ARG A 161 6.17 15.08 -9.19
CA ARG A 161 5.63 13.76 -8.80
C ARG A 161 4.69 13.83 -7.61
N LYS A 162 4.99 14.63 -6.58
CA LYS A 162 4.10 14.83 -5.43
C LYS A 162 2.77 15.46 -5.85
N ILE A 163 2.80 16.48 -6.72
CA ILE A 163 1.60 17.14 -7.24
C ILE A 163 0.79 16.17 -8.11
N LEU A 164 1.41 15.47 -9.06
CA LEU A 164 0.72 14.48 -9.91
C LEU A 164 0.12 13.34 -9.09
N GLY A 165 0.86 12.77 -8.13
CA GLY A 165 0.38 11.69 -7.29
C GLY A 165 -0.78 12.11 -6.36
N SER A 166 -0.75 13.33 -5.84
CA SER A 166 -1.86 13.87 -5.03
C SER A 166 -3.08 14.24 -5.86
N VAL A 167 -2.90 14.73 -7.09
CA VAL A 167 -3.99 14.96 -8.06
C VAL A 167 -4.62 13.64 -8.51
N ILE A 168 -3.81 12.65 -8.90
CA ILE A 168 -4.31 11.32 -9.29
C ILE A 168 -5.01 10.65 -8.10
N GLY A 169 -4.43 10.73 -6.91
CA GLY A 169 -5.04 10.18 -5.69
C GLY A 169 -6.36 10.88 -5.34
N ALA A 170 -6.44 12.20 -5.46
CA ALA A 170 -7.68 12.94 -5.26
C ALA A 170 -8.74 12.56 -6.31
N VAL A 171 -8.36 12.44 -7.58
CA VAL A 171 -9.25 12.00 -8.65
C VAL A 171 -9.77 10.59 -8.39
N LEU A 172 -8.90 9.64 -8.03
CA LEU A 172 -9.31 8.29 -7.67
C LEU A 172 -10.24 8.27 -6.44
N PHE A 173 -9.93 9.05 -5.41
CA PHE A 173 -10.78 9.14 -4.20
C PHE A 173 -12.18 9.69 -4.53
N ILE A 174 -12.26 10.76 -5.32
CA ILE A 174 -13.53 11.35 -5.76
C ILE A 174 -14.30 10.38 -6.66
N LEU A 175 -13.62 9.72 -7.60
CA LEU A 175 -14.22 8.73 -8.50
C LEU A 175 -14.76 7.53 -7.71
N LEU A 176 -14.03 7.03 -6.71
CA LEU A 176 -14.46 5.91 -5.87
C LEU A 176 -15.65 6.28 -4.97
N ASN A 177 -15.62 7.45 -4.33
CA ASN A 177 -16.71 7.88 -3.45
C ASN A 177 -17.99 8.23 -4.21
N ASN A 178 -17.89 8.65 -5.48
CA ASN A 178 -19.03 9.05 -6.31
C ASN A 178 -19.33 8.07 -7.45
N TRP A 179 -18.71 6.89 -7.45
CA TRP A 179 -18.75 5.91 -8.54
C TRP A 179 -20.17 5.53 -8.96
N ASN A 180 -21.05 5.31 -7.98
CA ASN A 180 -22.45 4.93 -8.23
C ASN A 180 -23.23 6.02 -8.99
N ARG A 181 -22.87 7.29 -8.80
CA ARG A 181 -23.53 8.44 -9.44
C ARG A 181 -22.94 8.74 -10.82
N ILE A 182 -21.67 8.45 -11.02
CA ILE A 182 -20.99 8.59 -12.32
C ILE A 182 -21.53 7.56 -13.32
N ILE A 183 -21.81 6.33 -12.85
CA ILE A 183 -22.31 5.25 -13.71
C ILE A 183 -23.81 5.41 -14.02
N SER A 184 -24.61 6.01 -13.12
CA SER A 184 -26.05 6.20 -13.36
C SER A 184 -26.36 7.28 -14.40
N GLY A 185 -25.35 8.06 -14.85
CA GLY A 185 -25.53 9.11 -15.86
C GLY A 185 -26.35 10.30 -15.38
N GLU A 186 -26.56 10.44 -14.07
CA GLU A 186 -27.33 11.53 -13.47
C GLU A 186 -26.58 12.87 -13.58
N VAL A 187 -27.31 13.94 -13.91
CA VAL A 187 -26.74 15.30 -13.95
C VAL A 187 -26.33 15.70 -12.53
N LEU A 188 -25.06 16.05 -12.35
CA LEU A 188 -24.51 16.49 -11.07
C LEU A 188 -25.33 17.67 -10.51
N THR A 189 -25.94 17.47 -9.35
CA THR A 189 -26.70 18.52 -8.66
C THR A 189 -25.77 19.40 -7.81
N ASN A 190 -26.23 20.59 -7.42
CA ASN A 190 -25.48 21.46 -6.49
C ASN A 190 -25.13 20.76 -5.17
N ARG A 191 -25.96 19.81 -4.73
CA ARG A 191 -25.71 19.01 -3.52
C ARG A 191 -24.52 18.05 -3.73
N ASP A 192 -24.36 17.52 -4.93
CA ASP A 192 -23.24 16.63 -5.28
C ASP A 192 -21.92 17.37 -5.36
N ILE A 193 -21.95 18.62 -5.87
CA ILE A 193 -20.78 19.51 -5.86
C ILE A 193 -20.31 19.77 -4.43
N ILE A 194 -21.23 19.96 -3.49
CA ILE A 194 -20.90 20.14 -2.06
C ILE A 194 -20.27 18.87 -1.47
N PHE A 195 -20.77 17.68 -1.82
CA PHE A 195 -20.17 16.41 -1.39
C PHE A 195 -18.76 16.22 -1.95
N ILE A 196 -18.55 16.51 -3.24
CA ILE A 196 -17.23 16.45 -3.88
C ILE A 196 -16.25 17.43 -3.22
N LEU A 197 -16.69 18.67 -2.95
CA LEU A 197 -15.88 19.67 -2.24
C LEU A 197 -15.51 19.19 -0.83
N LYS A 198 -16.46 18.57 -0.11
CA LYS A 198 -16.19 17.98 1.21
C LYS A 198 -15.16 16.86 1.11
N ASP A 199 -15.26 15.98 0.12
CA ASP A 199 -14.32 14.88 -0.10
C ASP A 199 -12.92 15.39 -0.46
N ILE A 200 -12.82 16.46 -1.26
CA ILE A 200 -11.55 17.14 -1.54
C ILE A 200 -10.94 17.71 -0.26
N ILE A 201 -11.73 18.40 0.57
CA ILE A 201 -11.26 18.97 1.84
C ILE A 201 -10.78 17.85 2.77
N LEU A 202 -11.52 16.74 2.87
CA LEU A 202 -11.13 15.57 3.64
C LEU A 202 -9.82 14.98 3.12
N TRP A 203 -9.65 14.86 1.80
CA TRP A 203 -8.40 14.40 1.20
C TRP A 203 -7.22 15.32 1.52
N VAL A 204 -7.40 16.64 1.43
CA VAL A 204 -6.37 17.62 1.79
C VAL A 204 -5.96 17.49 3.26
N ILE A 205 -6.95 17.40 4.17
CA ILE A 205 -6.71 17.35 5.61
C ILE A 205 -6.11 16.01 6.04
N PHE A 206 -6.66 14.90 5.59
CA PHE A 206 -6.28 13.57 6.06
C PHE A 206 -5.13 12.94 5.27
N VAL A 207 -4.82 13.44 4.07
CA VAL A 207 -3.76 12.87 3.22
C VAL A 207 -2.64 13.88 2.99
N ILE A 208 -2.93 15.07 2.48
CA ILE A 208 -1.88 16.03 2.08
C ILE A 208 -1.14 16.61 3.30
N ILE A 209 -1.87 17.05 4.34
CA ILE A 209 -1.24 17.63 5.54
C ILE A 209 -0.34 16.60 6.25
N PRO A 210 -0.81 15.36 6.57
CA PRO A 210 0.04 14.33 7.15
C PRO A 210 1.24 14.00 6.27
N LEU A 211 1.06 13.82 4.95
CA LEU A 211 2.18 13.55 4.03
C LEU A 211 3.26 14.64 4.06
N ASN A 212 2.86 15.91 4.17
CA ASN A 212 3.78 17.04 4.28
C ASN A 212 4.52 17.05 5.62
N LEU A 213 3.83 16.79 6.74
CA LEU A 213 4.46 16.67 8.07
C LEU A 213 5.43 15.48 8.11
N ILE A 214 5.01 14.36 7.56
CA ILE A 214 5.76 13.12 7.41
C ILE A 214 7.04 13.37 6.61
N SER A 215 6.91 14.03 5.46
CA SER A 215 8.04 14.42 4.60
C SER A 215 9.03 15.31 5.37
N LYS A 216 8.56 16.41 5.98
CA LYS A 216 9.43 17.34 6.73
C LYS A 216 10.18 16.66 7.88
N LYS A 217 9.53 15.73 8.58
CA LYS A 217 10.16 14.99 9.68
C LYS A 217 11.20 14.00 9.15
N SER A 218 10.90 13.35 8.03
CA SER A 218 11.85 12.48 7.33
C SER A 218 13.07 13.27 6.81
N GLU A 219 12.89 14.51 6.32
CA GLU A 219 13.98 15.39 5.84
C GLU A 219 14.95 15.70 6.97
N LYS A 220 14.42 16.14 8.11
CA LYS A 220 15.22 16.41 9.31
C LYS A 220 16.02 15.21 9.80
N ASN A 221 15.49 13.99 9.66
CA ASN A 221 16.20 12.78 10.05
C ASN A 221 17.28 12.38 9.03
N ALA A 222 17.01 12.56 7.73
CA ALA A 222 18.01 12.33 6.69
C ALA A 222 19.21 13.28 6.82
N ASP A 223 18.96 14.56 7.13
CA ASP A 223 20.02 15.56 7.33
C ASP A 223 20.87 15.25 8.58
N LYS A 224 20.27 14.69 9.63
CA LYS A 224 21.00 14.22 10.82
C LYS A 224 21.87 12.99 10.58
N LEU A 225 21.50 12.14 9.62
CA LEU A 225 22.25 10.92 9.29
C LEU A 225 23.40 11.18 8.30
N ALA A 226 23.41 12.37 7.66
CA ALA A 226 24.42 12.78 6.70
C ALA A 226 25.57 13.60 7.32
N ASN A 227 25.39 14.10 8.54
CA ASN A 227 26.38 14.83 9.34
C ASN A 227 26.90 13.93 10.47
#